data_AF-N4UVK9-F1
#
_entry.id   AF-N4UVK9-F1
#
_cell.length_a   1.000
_cell.length_b   1.000
_cell.length_c   1.000
_cell.angle_alpha   90.00
_cell.angle_beta   90.00
_cell.angle_gamma   90.00
#
_symmetry.space_group_name_H-M   'P 1'
#
loop_
_entity.id
_entity.type
_entity.pdbx_description
1 polymer ?
#
loop_
_entity_poly.entity_id
_entity_poly.type
_entity_poly.pdbx_seq_one_letter_code
_entity_poly.pdbx_strand_id
1 'polypeptide(L)' 'EIKYLIRYFITYISKMEFFLAFYTAFKATFIESNIQGGFRGARLTPLNPETVILKLNMQL' A
#
# COMPACT_ATOMS: atom_id res chain seq x y z
N GLU A 1 -0.86 4.34 -17.96
CA GLU A 1 -1.38 5.73 -17.88
C GLU A 1 -0.34 6.67 -17.29
N ILE A 2 -0.09 6.66 -15.97
CA ILE A 2 0.93 7.53 -15.33
C ILE A 2 2.36 7.31 -15.84
N LYS A 3 2.77 6.06 -16.12
CA LYS A 3 4.12 5.76 -16.65
C LYS A 3 4.47 6.52 -17.93
N TYR A 4 3.47 6.86 -18.74
CA TYR A 4 3.68 7.60 -19.98
C TYR A 4 3.92 9.09 -19.70
N LEU A 5 3.28 9.66 -18.68
CA LEU A 5 3.49 11.05 -18.28
C LEU A 5 4.96 11.32 -17.92
N ILE A 6 5.57 10.41 -17.15
CA ILE A 6 7.00 10.47 -16.81
C ILE A 6 7.87 10.42 -18.08
N ARG A 7 7.54 9.54 -19.03
CA ARG A 7 8.25 9.44 -20.33
C ARG A 7 8.17 10.73 -21.14
N TYR A 8 7.07 11.47 -21.02
CA TYR A 8 6.87 12.76 -21.68
C TYR A 8 7.29 13.97 -20.81
N PHE A 9 7.99 13.74 -19.69
CA PHE A 9 8.42 14.80 -18.76
C PHE A 9 7.26 15.64 -18.19
N ILE A 10 6.05 15.09 -18.16
CA ILE A 10 4.90 15.71 -17.51
C ILE A 10 5.00 15.41 -16.01
N THR A 11 5.24 16.45 -15.21
CA THR A 11 5.46 16.36 -13.76
C THR A 11 4.25 16.78 -12.92
N TYR A 12 3.12 17.09 -13.57
CA TYR A 12 1.88 17.47 -12.91
C TYR A 12 0.70 16.65 -13.44
N ILE A 13 -0.27 16.42 -12.58
CA ILE A 13 -1.58 15.82 -12.89
C ILE A 13 -2.67 16.54 -12.10
N SER A 14 -3.90 16.49 -12.58
CA SER A 14 -5.04 16.99 -11.83
C SER A 14 -5.33 16.12 -10.60
N LYS A 15 -6.06 16.70 -9.65
CA LYS A 15 -6.53 15.99 -8.45
C LYS A 15 -7.38 14.77 -8.79
N MET A 16 -8.21 14.84 -9.84
CA MET A 16 -9.06 13.72 -10.28
C MET A 16 -8.22 12.57 -10.86
N GLU A 17 -7.23 12.89 -11.72
CA GLU A 17 -6.31 11.89 -12.28
C GLU A 17 -5.48 11.22 -11.18
N PHE A 18 -5.03 12.00 -10.18
CA PHE A 18 -4.33 11.44 -9.02
C PHE A 18 -5.19 10.43 -8.27
N PHE A 19 -6.43 10.77 -7.91
CA PHE A 19 -7.27 9.86 -7.15
C PHE A 19 -7.61 8.59 -7.91
N LEU A 20 -7.87 8.69 -9.22
CA LEU A 20 -8.14 7.52 -10.05
C LEU A 20 -6.92 6.59 -10.08
N ALA A 21 -5.74 7.14 -10.38
CA ALA A 21 -4.50 6.38 -10.43
C ALA A 21 -4.12 5.78 -9.08
N PHE A 22 -4.25 6.56 -8.00
CA PHE A 22 -4.02 6.10 -6.63
C PHE A 22 -4.96 4.95 -6.29
N TYR A 23 -6.26 5.07 -6.55
CA TYR A 23 -7.24 4.03 -6.24
C TYR A 23 -6.91 2.72 -6.96
N THR A 24 -6.56 2.78 -8.25
CA THR A 24 -6.13 1.60 -9.01
C THR A 24 -4.87 0.98 -8.43
N ALA A 25 -3.85 1.78 -8.11
CA ALA A 25 -2.60 1.28 -7.53
C ALA A 25 -2.81 0.70 -6.12
N PHE A 26 -3.59 1.39 -5.28
CA PHE A 26 -3.96 0.95 -3.94
C PHE A 26 -4.64 -0.42 -4.00
N LYS A 27 -5.65 -0.60 -4.86
CA LYS A 27 -6.31 -1.90 -5.05
C LYS A 27 -5.33 -2.98 -5.53
N ALA A 28 -4.40 -2.65 -6.43
CA ALA A 28 -3.39 -3.58 -6.93
C ALA A 28 -2.32 -3.96 -5.90
N THR A 29 -2.14 -3.16 -4.83
CA THR A 29 -1.12 -3.45 -3.81
C THR A 29 -1.49 -4.57 -2.84
N PHE A 30 -2.77 -4.96 -2.78
CA PHE A 30 -3.27 -6.04 -1.92
C PHE A 30 -2.95 -7.43 -2.48
N ILE A 31 -1.67 -7.71 -2.65
CA ILE A 31 -1.14 -9.04 -2.96
C ILE A 31 -0.45 -9.63 -1.74
N GLU A 32 -0.39 -10.95 -1.66
CA GLU A 32 0.16 -11.67 -0.52
C GLU A 32 1.57 -11.20 -0.15
N SER A 33 2.47 -11.08 -1.13
CA SER A 33 3.86 -10.68 -0.89
C SER A 33 3.99 -9.28 -0.26
N ASN A 34 3.19 -8.31 -0.73
CA ASN A 34 3.17 -6.96 -0.17
C ASN A 34 2.61 -6.95 1.25
N ILE A 35 1.53 -7.71 1.50
CA ILE A 35 0.92 -7.83 2.82
C ILE A 35 1.93 -8.47 3.80
N GLN A 36 2.55 -9.58 3.42
CA GLN A 36 3.58 -10.22 4.23
C GLN A 36 4.78 -9.29 4.50
N GLY A 37 5.21 -8.52 3.49
CA GLY A 37 6.24 -7.51 3.62
C GLY A 37 5.87 -6.40 4.62
N GLY A 38 4.64 -5.89 4.55
CA GLY A 38 4.12 -4.91 5.50
C GLY A 38 4.11 -5.43 6.94
N PHE A 39 3.62 -6.66 7.16
CA PHE A 39 3.63 -7.29 8.48
C PHE A 39 5.05 -7.51 9.02
N ARG A 40 5.99 -7.93 8.17
CA ARG A 40 7.41 -8.04 8.54
C ARG A 40 8.00 -6.69 8.95
N GLY A 41 7.77 -5.65 8.15
CA GLY A 41 8.23 -4.29 8.45
C GLY A 41 7.68 -3.75 9.76
N ALA A 42 6.42 -4.05 10.06
CA ALA A 42 5.76 -3.69 11.32
C ALA A 42 6.10 -4.64 12.50
N ARG A 43 6.98 -5.64 12.30
CA ARG A 43 7.32 -6.68 13.30
C ARG A 43 6.10 -7.46 13.80
N LEU A 44 5.06 -7.58 12.98
CA LEU A 44 3.83 -8.36 13.21
C LEU A 44 3.95 -9.81 12.72
N THR A 45 5.15 -10.38 12.78
CA THR A 45 5.41 -11.79 12.49
C THR A 45 5.58 -12.58 13.79
N PRO A 46 5.18 -13.87 13.85
CA PRO A 46 4.53 -14.66 12.78
C PRO A 46 3.08 -14.22 12.51
N LEU A 47 2.56 -14.54 11.31
CA LEU A 47 1.21 -14.16 10.82
C LEU A 47 0.07 -14.98 11.47
N ASN A 48 0.24 -15.36 12.72
CA ASN A 48 -0.84 -15.96 13.51
C ASN A 48 -1.81 -14.83 13.91
N PRO A 49 -3.11 -14.94 13.60
CA PRO A 49 -4.09 -13.88 13.84
C PRO A 49 -4.12 -13.37 15.30
N GLU A 50 -4.06 -14.27 16.28
CA GLU A 50 -4.08 -13.92 17.70
C GLU A 50 -2.83 -13.13 18.09
N THR A 51 -1.66 -13.56 17.61
CA THR A 51 -0.38 -12.89 17.85
C THR A 51 -0.35 -11.49 17.23
N VAL A 52 -0.88 -11.35 16.01
CA VAL A 52 -0.99 -10.06 15.32
C VAL A 52 -1.93 -9.13 16.09
N ILE A 53 -3.13 -9.61 16.47
CA ILE A 53 -4.11 -8.82 17.21
C ILE A 53 -3.53 -8.39 18.57
N LEU A 54 -2.87 -9.27 19.29
CA LEU A 54 -2.21 -8.94 20.56
C LEU A 54 -1.14 -7.85 20.40
N LYS A 55 -0.34 -7.90 19.32
CA LYS A 55 0.65 -6.84 19.03
C LYS A 55 0.02 -5.53 18.60
N LEU A 56 -1.12 -5.58 17.92
CA LEU A 56 -1.88 -4.41 17.48
C LEU A 56 -2.74 -3.80 18.59
N ASN A 57 -3.02 -4.54 19.65
CA ASN A 57 -3.72 -4.07 20.85
C ASN A 57 -2.80 -3.14 21.66
N MET A 58 -2.33 -2.07 21.03
CA MET A 58 -1.75 -0.92 21.69
C MET A 58 -2.90 -0.18 22.35
N GLN A 59 -2.88 -0.11 23.68
CA GLN A 59 -3.70 0.86 24.39
C GLN A 59 -3.23 2.25 23.93
N LEU A 60 -4.11 2.94 23.19
CA LEU A 60 -3.96 4.35 22.85
C LEU A 60 -4.12 5.23 24.09
#